data_AF-A0A1G8VJU3-F1
#
_entry.id   AF-A0A1G8VJU3-F1
#
_cell.length_a   1.000
_cell.length_b   1.000
_cell.length_c   1.000
_cell.angle_alpha   90.00
_cell.angle_beta   90.00
_cell.angle_gamma   90.00
#
_symmetry.space_group_name_H-M   'P 1'
#
loop_
_entity.id
_entity.type
_entity.pdbx_description
1 polymer ?
#
loop_
_entity_poly.entity_id
_entity_poly.type
_entity_poly.pdbx_seq_one_letter_code
_entity_poly.pdbx_strand_id
1 'polypeptide(L)' 'MKPAISLIRDALKIFVIFTVCTLLFYFGLRAMHAEYQDYHRYDPPEGRAVKVFKNDEQEWIERLSIFFRLGE' A
#
# COMPACT_ATOMS: atom_id res chain seq x y z
N MET A 1 -3.97 15.60 41.96
CA MET A 1 -3.77 14.24 41.39
C MET A 1 -5.01 13.62 40.74
N LYS A 2 -6.24 14.04 41.10
CA LYS A 2 -7.50 13.56 40.49
C LYS A 2 -7.68 13.81 38.97
N PRO A 3 -7.17 14.91 38.35
CA PRO A 3 -7.43 15.16 36.92
C PRO A 3 -6.63 14.25 35.98
N ALA A 4 -5.49 13.70 36.42
CA ALA A 4 -4.70 12.78 35.60
C ALA A 4 -5.44 11.45 35.38
N ILE A 5 -6.20 10.98 36.37
CA ILE A 5 -6.94 9.71 36.30
C ILE A 5 -8.12 9.81 35.34
N SER A 6 -8.81 10.96 35.28
CA SER A 6 -9.90 11.16 34.32
C SER A 6 -9.37 11.23 32.88
N LEU A 7 -8.24 11.91 32.66
CA LEU A 7 -7.61 12.00 31.33
C LEU A 7 -7.18 10.61 30.80
N ILE A 8 -6.59 9.78 31.66
CA ILE A 8 -6.21 8.42 31.28
C ILE A 8 -7.44 7.57 30.92
N ARG A 9 -8.54 7.73 31.66
CA ARG A 9 -9.79 7.00 31.38
C ARG A 9 -10.42 7.43 30.05
N ASP A 10 -10.40 8.72 29.73
CA ASP A 10 -10.92 9.24 28.47
C ASP A 10 -10.03 8.82 27.28
N ALA A 11 -8.71 8.88 27.45
CA ALA A 11 -7.76 8.40 26.46
C ALA A 11 -7.92 6.88 26.19
N LEU A 12 -8.12 6.07 27.23
CA LEU A 12 -8.38 4.64 27.10
C LEU A 12 -9.68 4.38 26.31
N LYS A 13 -10.73 5.16 26.56
CA LYS A 13 -12.00 5.05 25.82
C LYS A 13 -11.81 5.34 24.33
N ILE A 14 -11.08 6.40 24.00
CA ILE A 14 -10.77 6.77 22.60
C ILE A 14 -9.90 5.69 21.97
N PHE A 15 -8.90 5.18 22.69
CA PHE A 15 -8.02 4.11 22.22
C PHE A 15 -8.82 2.85 21.86
N VAL A 16 -9.75 2.42 22.72
CA VAL A 16 -10.59 1.24 22.45
C VAL A 16 -11.45 1.46 21.20
N ILE A 17 -12.10 2.62 21.07
CA ILE A 17 -12.91 2.95 19.88
C ILE A 17 -12.04 2.94 18.61
N PHE A 18 -10.85 3.52 18.68
CA PHE A 18 -9.89 3.54 17.59
C PHE A 18 -9.42 2.14 17.19
N THR A 19 -9.13 1.26 18.17
CA THR A 19 -8.73 -0.12 17.91
C THR A 19 -9.87 -0.91 17.24
N VAL A 20 -11.10 -0.79 17.74
CA VAL A 20 -12.26 -1.46 17.13
C VAL A 20 -12.49 -0.97 15.70
N CYS A 21 -12.38 0.34 15.47
CA CYS A 21 -12.48 0.94 14.15
C CYS A 21 -11.39 0.40 13.21
N THR A 22 -10.13 0.39 13.66
CA THR A 22 -9.00 -0.16 12.91
C THR A 22 -9.19 -1.61 12.54
N LEU A 23 -9.68 -2.44 13.47
CA LEU A 23 -9.96 -3.85 13.21
C LEU A 23 -11.09 -4.03 12.20
N LEU A 24 -12.19 -3.27 12.33
CA LEU A 24 -13.29 -3.30 11.36
C LEU A 24 -12.79 -2.99 9.96
N PHE A 25 -12.00 -1.92 9.80
CA PHE A 25 -11.41 -1.57 8.51
C PHE A 25 -10.44 -2.62 8.00
N TYR A 26 -9.59 -3.19 8.86
CA TYR A 26 -8.67 -4.25 8.46
C TYR A 26 -9.40 -5.48 7.92
N PHE A 27 -10.44 -5.94 8.63
CA PHE A 27 -11.24 -7.07 8.16
C PHE A 27 -12.06 -6.73 6.91
N GLY A 28 -12.62 -5.51 6.82
CA GLY A 28 -13.32 -5.03 5.64
C GLY A 28 -12.42 -4.99 4.40
N LEU A 29 -11.23 -4.41 4.52
CA LEU A 29 -10.24 -4.39 3.45
C LEU A 29 -9.75 -5.79 3.10
N ARG A 30 -9.54 -6.67 4.08
CA ARG A 30 -9.16 -8.06 3.83
C ARG A 30 -10.24 -8.83 3.07
N ALA A 31 -11.52 -8.61 3.39
CA ALA A 31 -12.64 -9.20 2.66
C ALA A 31 -12.69 -8.68 1.21
N MET A 32 -12.53 -7.37 1.00
CA MET A 32 -12.45 -6.78 -0.33
C MET A 32 -11.23 -7.26 -1.12
N HIS A 33 -10.09 -7.46 -0.44
CA HIS A 33 -8.86 -7.97 -1.06
C HIS A 33 -9.01 -9.43 -1.52
N ALA A 34 -9.72 -10.26 -0.75
CA ALA A 34 -10.03 -11.63 -1.14
C ALA A 34 -10.82 -11.70 -2.45
N GLU A 35 -11.77 -10.77 -2.65
CA GLU A 35 -12.53 -10.64 -3.90
C GLU A 35 -11.62 -10.17 -5.06
N TYR A 36 -10.73 -9.21 -4.80
CA TYR A 36 -9.77 -8.70 -5.79
C TYR A 36 -8.73 -9.73 -6.23
N GLN A 37 -8.38 -10.69 -5.37
CA GLN A 37 -7.41 -11.72 -5.71
C GLN A 37 -7.98 -12.78 -6.65
N ASP A 38 -9.30 -12.95 -6.68
CA ASP A 38 -10.01 -13.85 -7.60
C ASP A 38 -10.33 -13.15 -8.94
N TYR A 39 -10.49 -11.82 -8.91
CA TYR A 39 -10.72 -11.00 -10.10
C TYR A 39 -9.40 -10.66 -10.81
N HIS A 40 -9.09 -11.38 -11.91
CA HIS A 40 -8.03 -11.11 -12.90
C HIS A 40 -6.59 -11.52 -12.54
N ARG A 41 -6.35 -12.83 -12.49
CA ARG A 41 -5.07 -13.32 -13.04
C ARG A 41 -5.15 -13.14 -14.54
N TYR A 42 -4.49 -12.10 -15.05
CA TYR A 42 -4.24 -11.94 -16.48
C TYR A 42 -3.73 -13.25 -17.03
N ASP A 43 -4.37 -13.76 -18.09
CA ASP A 43 -3.81 -14.86 -18.84
C ASP A 43 -2.38 -14.46 -19.26
N PRO A 44 -1.38 -15.31 -19.02
CA PRO A 44 -0.02 -15.00 -19.39
C PRO A 44 0.02 -14.71 -20.89
N PRO A 45 0.69 -13.63 -21.33
CA PRO A 45 0.71 -13.28 -22.74
C PRO A 45 1.33 -14.42 -23.55
N GLU A 46 0.60 -14.98 -24.53
CA GLU A 46 1.07 -16.06 -25.42
C GLU A 46 2.17 -15.61 -26.40
N GLY A 47 2.64 -14.36 -26.29
CA GLY A 47 3.64 -13.77 -27.16
C GLY A 47 5.06 -13.90 -26.63
N ARG A 48 6.02 -14.01 -27.55
CA ARG A 48 7.46 -14.00 -27.26
C ARG A 48 7.84 -12.66 -26.62
N ALA A 49 7.79 -12.59 -25.30
CA ALA A 49 8.13 -11.39 -24.54
C ALA A 49 9.59 -11.00 -24.84
N VAL A 50 9.78 -9.97 -25.66
CA VAL A 50 11.10 -9.41 -25.91
C VAL A 50 11.56 -8.76 -24.61
N LYS A 51 12.57 -9.35 -23.97
CA LYS A 51 13.19 -8.82 -22.77
C LYS A 51 14.00 -7.58 -23.16
N VAL A 52 13.38 -6.40 -23.13
CA VAL A 52 14.05 -5.11 -23.39
C VAL A 52 14.70 -4.60 -22.10
N PHE A 53 15.67 -5.34 -21.58
CA PHE A 53 16.56 -4.82 -20.55
C PHE A 53 17.97 -5.33 -20.84
N LYS A 54 18.76 -4.49 -21.51
CA LYS A 54 20.23 -4.59 -21.48
C LYS A 54 20.66 -3.78 -20.27
N ASN A 55 21.14 -4.48 -19.25
CA ASN A 55 21.67 -3.87 -18.03
C ASN A 55 23.09 -3.38 -18.33
N ASP A 56 23.20 -2.23 -19.00
CA ASP A 56 24.45 -1.48 -19.08
C ASP A 56 24.45 -0.50 -17.90
N GLU A 57 25.49 -0.57 -17.07
CA GLU A 57 25.59 0.09 -15.74
C GLU A 57 25.45 1.63 -15.77
N GLN A 58 25.38 2.24 -16.95
CA GLN A 58 25.16 3.67 -17.19
C GLN A 58 23.68 4.12 -17.16
N GLU A 59 22.70 3.21 -17.14
CA GLU A 59 21.29 3.53 -17.42
C GLU A 59 20.59 4.40 -16.34
N TRP A 60 21.10 4.46 -15.10
CA TRP A 60 20.39 5.11 -13.99
C TRP A 60 20.37 6.65 -14.09
N ILE A 61 21.46 7.27 -14.54
CA ILE A 61 21.54 8.73 -14.74
C ILE A 61 20.66 9.14 -15.92
N GLU A 62 20.69 8.34 -16.99
CA GLU A 62 19.92 8.59 -18.20
C GLU A 62 18.41 8.48 -17.90
N ARG A 63 17.99 7.45 -17.15
CA ARG A 63 16.62 7.30 -16.64
C ARG A 63 16.17 8.47 -15.79
N LEU A 64 17.02 8.97 -14.90
CA LEU A 64 16.70 10.15 -14.08
C LEU A 64 16.47 11.39 -14.96
N SER A 65 17.31 11.58 -16.00
CA SER A 65 17.17 12.71 -16.92
C SER A 65 15.86 12.65 -17.73
N ILE A 66 15.45 11.44 -18.13
CA ILE A 66 14.20 11.21 -18.86
C ILE A 66 13.00 11.49 -17.95
N PHE A 67 13.01 10.99 -16.71
CA PHE A 67 11.99 11.28 -15.70
C PHE A 67 11.79 12.79 -15.52
N PHE A 68 12.88 13.55 -15.35
CA PHE A 68 12.80 15.01 -15.20
C PHE A 68 12.37 15.76 -16.47
N ARG A 69 12.62 15.20 -17.66
CA ARG A 69 12.22 15.82 -18.94
C ARG A 69 10.78 15.53 -19.32
N LEU A 70 10.31 14.30 -19.10
CA LEU A 70 8.97 13.87 -19.49
C LEU A 70 7.93 14.09 -18.38
N GLY A 71 8.36 14.21 -17.12
CA GLY A 71 7.48 14.55 -16.01
C GLY A 71 6.49 13.45 -15.60
N GLU A 72 6.81 12.19 -15.89
CA GLU A 72 6.17 11.01 -15.27
C GLU A 72 7.08 10.41 -14.22
#